data_AF-A0A2V6B6D4-F1
#
_entry.id   AF-A0A2V6B6D4-F1
#
_cell.length_a   1.000
_cell.length_b   1.000
_cell.length_c   1.000
_cell.angle_alpha   90.00
_cell.angle_beta   90.00
_cell.angle_gamma   90.00
#
_symmetry.space_group_name_H-M   'P 1'
#
loop_
_entity.id
_entity.type
_entity.pdbx_description
1 polymer ?
#
loop_
_entity_poly.entity_id
_entity_poly.type
_entity_poly.pdbx_seq_one_letter_code
_entity_poly.pdbx_strand_id
1 'polypeptide(L)'
;MVAQPRRSPEVAGLRRAVFSLGKTDESWFAHYLSCEQIKRSMNKGERISQFVAELTGGEVDPDDTDVANHPFYRGFFHCWNEQRYYEAHDVLEQLWLKTKSRDADYFKGLIQAAGAFVHLQKRFEHPSHSKHSRRLRPAVRLFRLAERNLSRFGPRHHALDVTAFCQLLRAYADQIIASDYKTNPWSPETAPKLKLL
;
A
#
# COMPACT_ATOMS: atom_id res chain seq x y z
N MET A 1 -21.41 11.30 -63.01
CA MET A 1 -21.68 11.02 -61.59
C MET A 1 -20.68 9.97 -61.12
N VAL A 2 -19.58 10.39 -60.50
CA VAL A 2 -18.54 9.50 -59.96
C VAL A 2 -18.35 9.90 -58.50
N ALA A 3 -18.67 8.98 -57.59
CA ALA A 3 -18.69 9.20 -56.16
C ALA A 3 -17.26 9.19 -55.57
N GLN A 4 -16.99 10.17 -54.70
CA GLN A 4 -15.73 10.32 -53.95
C GLN A 4 -15.54 9.20 -52.91
N PRO A 5 -14.30 8.79 -52.61
CA PRO A 5 -14.01 7.84 -51.54
C PRO A 5 -14.02 8.54 -50.17
N ARG A 6 -14.77 7.97 -49.21
CA ARG A 6 -14.82 8.42 -47.81
C ARG A 6 -13.50 8.07 -47.11
N ARG A 7 -12.85 9.08 -46.51
CA ARG A 7 -11.70 8.92 -45.61
C ARG A 7 -12.16 8.27 -44.30
N SER A 8 -11.41 7.28 -43.84
CA SER A 8 -11.52 6.70 -42.50
C SER A 8 -10.83 7.61 -41.48
N PRO A 9 -11.34 7.81 -40.25
CA PRO A 9 -10.61 8.52 -39.23
C PRO A 9 -9.67 7.57 -38.45
N GLU A 10 -8.44 8.04 -38.28
CA GLU A 10 -7.41 7.53 -37.36
C GLU A 10 -7.95 7.37 -35.94
N VAL A 11 -7.60 6.25 -35.29
CA VAL A 11 -7.77 6.06 -33.84
C VAL A 11 -6.40 6.22 -33.20
N ALA A 12 -6.00 7.47 -32.96
CA ALA A 12 -4.86 7.82 -32.13
C ALA A 12 -5.32 8.10 -30.70
N GLY A 13 -4.63 7.50 -29.71
CA GLY A 13 -4.59 8.02 -28.33
C GLY A 13 -5.15 7.11 -27.23
N LEU A 14 -4.38 6.10 -26.81
CA LEU A 14 -4.50 5.55 -25.46
C LEU A 14 -4.09 6.61 -24.43
N ARG A 15 -5.07 7.30 -23.85
CA ARG A 15 -4.84 8.18 -22.71
C ARG A 15 -4.60 7.32 -21.46
N ARG A 16 -3.39 7.43 -20.89
CA ARG A 16 -3.06 7.01 -19.52
C ARG A 16 -4.08 7.63 -18.57
N ALA A 17 -4.90 6.81 -17.91
CA ALA A 17 -5.73 7.26 -16.80
C ALA A 17 -4.82 7.60 -15.62
N VAL A 18 -4.53 8.88 -15.44
CA VAL A 18 -3.98 9.44 -14.21
C VAL A 18 -5.09 9.39 -13.17
N PHE A 19 -4.97 8.51 -12.18
CA PHE A 19 -5.82 8.53 -11.00
C PHE A 19 -5.48 9.79 -10.20
N SER A 20 -6.28 10.84 -10.37
CA SER A 20 -6.27 12.01 -9.49
C SER A 20 -6.92 11.60 -8.16
N LEU A 21 -6.12 11.44 -7.11
CA LEU A 21 -6.62 11.34 -5.74
C LEU A 21 -7.11 12.73 -5.32
N GLY A 22 -8.43 12.84 -5.14
CA GLY A 22 -9.06 14.05 -4.62
C GLY A 22 -8.53 14.41 -3.23
N LYS A 23 -8.24 15.70 -3.06
CA LYS A 23 -7.84 16.34 -1.81
C LYS A 23 -8.81 16.02 -0.67
N THR A 24 -8.28 15.41 0.38
CA THR A 24 -8.58 15.48 1.84
C THR A 24 -8.26 14.13 2.46
N ASP A 25 -6.97 13.76 2.42
CA ASP A 25 -6.38 12.83 3.38
C ASP A 25 -5.62 13.69 4.38
N GLU A 26 -6.29 14.04 5.48
CA GLU A 26 -5.59 14.60 6.63
C GLU A 26 -4.60 13.54 7.13
N SER A 27 -3.32 13.88 6.96
CA SER A 27 -2.14 13.17 7.38
C SER A 27 -2.20 12.90 8.89
N TRP A 28 -2.25 11.62 9.29
CA TRP A 28 -2.17 11.18 10.69
C TRP A 28 -0.74 11.12 11.24
N PHE A 29 0.20 11.91 10.68
CA PHE A 29 1.43 12.27 11.41
C PHE A 29 1.15 13.17 12.63
N ALA A 30 -0.10 13.61 12.83
CA ALA A 30 -0.46 14.58 13.86
C ALA A 30 -0.81 14.00 15.25
N HIS A 31 -0.72 12.68 15.48
CA HIS A 31 -1.21 12.11 16.76
C HIS A 31 -0.32 11.07 17.43
N TYR A 32 0.99 11.13 17.23
CA TYR A 32 1.95 10.55 18.18
C TYR A 32 3.17 11.48 18.27
N LEU A 33 3.42 11.98 19.49
CA LEU A 33 4.37 13.03 19.90
C LEU A 33 3.78 14.45 20.00
N SER A 34 3.94 15.03 21.19
CA SER A 34 3.48 16.34 21.65
C SER A 34 3.63 17.47 20.61
N CYS A 35 2.53 18.17 20.36
CA CYS A 35 2.31 19.14 19.28
C CYS A 35 3.05 20.49 19.39
N GLU A 36 3.95 20.74 20.35
CA GLU A 36 4.39 22.13 20.55
C GLU A 36 5.69 22.57 19.85
N GLN A 37 6.53 21.68 19.29
CA GLN A 37 7.84 22.12 18.76
C GLN A 37 8.35 21.47 17.45
N ILE A 38 7.56 20.64 16.75
CA ILE A 38 8.01 20.02 15.48
C ILE A 38 7.81 21.00 14.31
N LYS A 39 8.82 21.87 14.21
CA LYS A 39 9.24 22.76 13.12
C LYS A 39 8.52 22.58 11.77
N ARG A 40 7.94 23.70 11.34
CA ARG A 40 7.43 24.08 10.00
C ARG A 40 8.36 23.83 8.78
N SER A 41 9.46 23.06 8.88
CA SER A 41 10.48 22.95 7.81
C SER A 41 10.68 21.58 7.17
N MET A 42 10.25 20.46 7.77
CA MET A 42 10.51 19.13 7.19
C MET A 42 9.44 18.69 6.20
N ASN A 43 9.85 18.17 5.04
CA ASN A 43 8.97 17.55 4.05
C ASN A 43 8.60 16.11 4.44
N LYS A 44 7.58 15.51 3.77
CA LYS A 44 7.07 14.16 4.09
C LYS A 44 8.19 13.10 4.07
N GLY A 45 9.07 13.15 3.07
CA GLY A 45 10.17 12.20 2.92
C GLY A 45 11.15 12.26 4.10
N GLU A 46 11.52 13.47 4.53
CA GLU A 46 12.42 13.66 5.68
C GLU A 46 11.82 13.12 6.99
N ARG A 47 10.51 13.32 7.21
CA ARG A 47 9.82 12.77 8.39
C ARG A 47 9.80 11.25 8.38
N ILE A 48 9.58 10.65 7.21
CA ILE A 48 9.60 9.18 7.06
C ILE A 48 11.01 8.64 7.25
N SER A 49 12.04 9.29 6.69
CA SER A 49 13.44 8.88 6.88
C SER A 49 13.84 8.92 8.36
N GLN A 50 13.49 9.98 9.08
CA GLN A 50 13.74 10.07 10.52
C GLN A 50 13.04 8.93 11.27
N PHE A 51 11.76 8.71 10.98
CA PHE A 51 10.98 7.63 11.58
C PHE A 51 11.60 6.25 11.32
N VAL A 52 12.07 5.98 10.09
CA VAL A 52 12.74 4.71 9.74
C VAL A 52 14.08 4.55 10.46
N ALA A 53 14.87 5.62 10.58
CA ALA A 53 16.14 5.61 11.31
C ALA A 53 15.92 5.28 12.80
N GLU A 54 14.90 5.90 13.43
CA GLU A 54 14.51 5.62 14.81
C GLU A 54 14.05 4.16 15.00
N LEU A 55 13.31 3.60 14.03
CA LEU A 55 12.84 2.21 14.07
C LEU A 55 13.95 1.17 13.86
N THR A 56 14.94 1.49 13.03
CA THR A 56 15.94 0.51 12.56
C THR A 56 17.30 0.66 13.25
N GLY A 57 17.52 1.72 14.03
CA GLY A 57 18.68 1.89 14.89
C GLY A 57 19.98 2.23 14.15
N GLY A 58 19.92 2.80 12.95
CA GLY A 58 21.10 3.11 12.14
C GLY A 58 20.87 4.14 11.04
N GLU A 59 21.96 4.56 10.40
CA GLU A 59 21.92 5.44 9.23
C GLU A 59 21.26 4.73 8.05
N VAL A 60 20.41 5.46 7.34
CA VAL A 60 19.67 4.94 6.19
C VAL A 60 20.47 5.25 4.94
N ASP A 61 21.19 4.26 4.40
CA ASP A 61 21.77 4.36 3.06
C ASP A 61 20.64 4.10 2.02
N PRO A 62 20.22 5.12 1.26
CA PRO A 62 19.18 4.96 0.26
C PRO A 62 19.64 4.22 -1.01
N ASP A 63 20.94 3.97 -1.17
CA ASP A 63 21.52 3.26 -2.32
C ASP A 63 21.86 1.80 -1.99
N ASP A 64 21.47 1.30 -0.81
CA ASP A 64 21.62 -0.10 -0.44
C ASP A 64 20.81 -0.99 -1.39
N THR A 65 21.52 -1.92 -2.04
CA THR A 65 20.95 -2.83 -3.04
C THR A 65 20.39 -4.11 -2.42
N ASP A 66 20.69 -4.38 -1.14
CA ASP A 66 20.11 -5.51 -0.41
C ASP A 66 18.73 -5.15 0.13
N VAL A 67 17.71 -5.36 -0.71
CA VAL A 67 16.31 -5.09 -0.37
C VAL A 67 15.89 -5.77 0.93
N ALA A 68 16.35 -6.99 1.21
CA ALA A 68 15.94 -7.72 2.41
C ALA A 68 16.46 -7.07 3.70
N ASN A 69 17.62 -6.40 3.63
CA ASN A 69 18.21 -5.67 4.73
C ASN A 69 17.84 -4.18 4.76
N HIS A 70 17.35 -3.63 3.64
CA HIS A 70 17.09 -2.21 3.46
C HIS A 70 16.15 -1.62 4.53
N PRO A 71 16.51 -0.48 5.18
CA PRO A 71 15.77 0.07 6.32
C PRO A 71 14.29 0.35 6.04
N PHE A 72 13.94 0.92 4.88
CA PHE A 72 12.54 1.16 4.52
C PHE A 72 11.77 -0.14 4.26
N TYR A 73 12.42 -1.18 3.76
CA TYR A 73 11.77 -2.48 3.56
C TYR A 73 11.47 -3.11 4.92
N ARG A 74 12.43 -3.11 5.85
CA ARG A 74 12.21 -3.56 7.23
C ARG A 74 11.19 -2.72 7.98
N GLY A 75 11.23 -1.40 7.80
CA GLY A 75 10.28 -0.46 8.37
C GLY A 75 8.84 -0.74 7.97
N PHE A 76 8.60 -1.18 6.73
CA PHE A 76 7.29 -1.65 6.28
C PHE A 76 6.76 -2.79 7.16
N PHE A 77 7.55 -3.85 7.37
CA PHE A 77 7.11 -5.01 8.17
C PHE A 77 6.95 -4.66 9.65
N HIS A 78 7.81 -3.80 10.19
CA HIS A 78 7.65 -3.29 11.54
C HIS A 78 6.29 -2.56 11.69
N CYS A 79 6.01 -1.59 10.81
CA CYS A 79 4.75 -0.86 10.84
C CYS A 79 3.54 -1.77 10.60
N TRP A 80 3.63 -2.68 9.64
CA TRP A 80 2.57 -3.67 9.38
C TRP A 80 2.25 -4.47 10.63
N ASN A 81 3.28 -4.99 11.30
CA ASN A 81 3.10 -5.83 12.45
C ASN A 81 2.52 -5.04 13.63
N GLU A 82 2.87 -3.76 13.78
CA GLU A 82 2.24 -2.86 14.76
C GLU A 82 0.87 -2.32 14.31
N GLN A 83 0.28 -2.87 13.23
CA GLN A 83 -1.02 -2.47 12.69
C GLN A 83 -1.09 -1.00 12.22
N ARG A 84 0.08 -0.40 11.98
CA ARG A 84 0.27 0.94 11.44
C ARG A 84 0.32 0.88 9.92
N TYR A 85 -0.76 0.42 9.30
CA TYR A 85 -0.78 0.10 7.86
C TYR A 85 -0.61 1.33 6.97
N TYR A 86 -1.03 2.51 7.44
CA TYR A 86 -0.83 3.76 6.71
C TYR A 86 0.66 4.13 6.67
N GLU A 87 1.35 4.03 7.80
CA GLU A 87 2.79 4.25 7.85
C GLU A 87 3.55 3.17 7.10
N ALA A 88 3.12 1.91 7.15
CA ALA A 88 3.69 0.85 6.32
C ALA A 88 3.63 1.23 4.83
N HIS A 89 2.47 1.69 4.36
CA HIS A 89 2.30 2.20 3.00
C HIS A 89 3.28 3.34 2.68
N ASP A 90 3.32 4.39 3.50
CA ASP A 90 4.13 5.59 3.26
C ASP A 90 5.64 5.31 3.33
N VAL A 91 6.08 4.48 4.28
CA VAL A 91 7.48 4.03 4.41
C VAL A 91 7.92 3.32 3.14
N LEU A 92 7.14 2.35 2.67
CA LEU A 92 7.54 1.57 1.50
C LEU A 92 7.41 2.36 0.19
N GLU A 93 6.52 3.35 0.11
CA GLU A 93 6.41 4.27 -1.03
C GLU A 93 7.73 5.01 -1.28
N GLN A 94 8.46 5.42 -0.23
CA GLN A 94 9.77 6.09 -0.39
C GLN A 94 10.79 5.20 -1.11
N LEU A 95 10.83 3.90 -0.80
CA LEU A 95 11.68 2.93 -1.48
C LEU A 95 11.19 2.69 -2.92
N TRP A 96 9.88 2.53 -3.10
CA TRP A 96 9.28 2.26 -4.39
C TRP A 96 9.54 3.38 -5.41
N LEU A 97 9.43 4.65 -5.01
CA LEU A 97 9.66 5.81 -5.89
C LEU A 97 11.09 5.88 -6.45
N LYS A 98 12.06 5.27 -5.75
CA LYS A 98 13.46 5.19 -6.19
C LYS A 98 13.75 3.94 -7.01
N THR A 99 12.85 2.96 -7.01
CA THR A 99 13.04 1.66 -7.66
C THR A 99 12.77 1.74 -9.16
N LYS A 100 13.77 1.39 -9.98
CA LYS A 100 13.64 1.28 -11.45
C LYS A 100 13.67 -0.17 -11.96
N SER A 101 13.75 -1.14 -11.05
CA SER A 101 13.93 -2.56 -11.35
C SER A 101 12.60 -3.31 -11.52
N ARG A 102 12.70 -4.62 -11.78
CA ARG A 102 11.55 -5.54 -11.78
C ARG A 102 10.81 -5.58 -10.43
N ASP A 103 11.44 -5.14 -9.34
CA ASP A 103 10.83 -5.09 -8.01
C ASP A 103 9.82 -3.95 -7.84
N ALA A 104 9.72 -3.02 -8.81
CA ALA A 104 8.71 -1.97 -8.77
C ALA A 104 7.28 -2.53 -8.66
N ASP A 105 6.98 -3.65 -9.34
CA ASP A 105 5.69 -4.33 -9.20
C ASP A 105 5.55 -5.04 -7.85
N TYR A 106 6.63 -5.61 -7.31
CA TYR A 106 6.65 -6.23 -5.99
C TYR A 106 6.30 -5.23 -4.88
N PHE A 107 7.03 -4.11 -4.81
CA PHE A 107 6.77 -3.06 -3.81
C PHE A 107 5.38 -2.45 -3.98
N LYS A 108 4.95 -2.20 -5.22
CA LYS A 108 3.58 -1.75 -5.50
C LYS A 108 2.53 -2.72 -4.96
N GLY A 109 2.78 -4.03 -5.04
CA GLY A 109 1.91 -5.06 -4.47
C GLY A 109 1.83 -4.97 -2.94
N LEU A 110 2.97 -4.83 -2.26
CA LEU A 110 3.03 -4.66 -0.79
C LEU A 110 2.31 -3.38 -0.33
N ILE A 111 2.55 -2.25 -1.03
CA ILE A 111 1.91 -0.96 -0.77
C ILE A 111 0.38 -1.06 -0.93
N GLN A 112 -0.09 -1.73 -1.99
CA GLN A 112 -1.52 -1.97 -2.21
C GLN A 112 -2.13 -2.85 -1.12
N ALA A 113 -1.41 -3.87 -0.65
CA ALA A 113 -1.85 -4.70 0.46
C ALA A 113 -2.02 -3.85 1.72
N ALA A 114 -1.03 -3.02 2.08
CA ALA A 114 -1.14 -2.13 3.24
C ALA A 114 -2.32 -1.16 3.10
N GLY A 115 -2.52 -0.57 1.92
CA GLY A 115 -3.69 0.25 1.62
C GLY A 115 -5.02 -0.48 1.79
N ALA A 116 -5.09 -1.77 1.43
CA ALA A 116 -6.27 -2.60 1.67
C ALA A 116 -6.58 -2.73 3.18
N PHE A 117 -5.56 -2.97 4.00
CA PHE A 117 -5.70 -3.05 5.46
C PHE A 117 -6.05 -1.70 6.10
N VAL A 118 -5.54 -0.57 5.58
CA VAL A 118 -6.02 0.78 5.98
C VAL A 118 -7.53 0.92 5.78
N HIS A 119 -8.06 0.40 4.67
CA HIS A 119 -9.51 0.43 4.43
C HIS A 119 -10.30 -0.41 5.44
N LEU A 120 -9.78 -1.58 5.83
CA LEU A 120 -10.40 -2.44 6.84
C LEU A 120 -10.35 -1.80 8.23
N GLN A 121 -9.19 -1.29 8.64
CA GLN A 121 -8.99 -0.62 9.93
C GLN A 121 -9.91 0.61 10.07
N LYS A 122 -9.91 1.50 9.07
CA LYS A 122 -10.78 2.69 9.11
C LYS A 122 -12.27 2.35 9.12
N ARG A 123 -12.70 1.23 8.54
CA ARG A 123 -14.09 0.78 8.65
C ARG A 123 -14.39 0.24 10.04
N PHE A 124 -13.47 -0.54 10.60
CA PHE A 124 -13.61 -1.10 11.95
C PHE A 124 -13.74 0.01 13.00
N GLU A 125 -12.90 1.05 12.93
CA GLU A 125 -12.92 2.20 13.85
C GLU A 125 -14.17 3.08 13.68
N HIS A 126 -14.69 3.17 12.45
CA HIS A 126 -15.79 4.09 12.11
C HIS A 126 -16.89 3.40 11.29
N PRO A 127 -17.57 2.38 11.83
CA PRO A 127 -18.50 1.54 11.06
C PRO A 127 -19.74 2.30 10.59
N SER A 128 -20.17 3.32 11.33
CA SER A 128 -21.37 4.12 11.02
C SER A 128 -21.06 5.38 10.19
N HIS A 129 -19.79 5.71 9.96
CA HIS A 129 -19.43 6.93 9.23
C HIS A 129 -19.75 6.78 7.74
N SER A 130 -20.35 7.82 7.14
CA SER A 130 -20.83 7.85 5.74
C SER A 130 -19.79 7.40 4.70
N LYS A 131 -18.55 7.88 4.82
CA LYS A 131 -17.39 7.46 4.01
C LYS A 131 -16.80 6.11 4.43
N HIS A 132 -16.50 5.91 5.71
CA HIS A 132 -15.72 4.75 6.18
C HIS A 132 -16.50 3.42 6.16
N SER A 133 -17.83 3.47 6.33
CA SER A 133 -18.71 2.29 6.25
C SER A 133 -18.62 1.55 4.90
N ARG A 134 -18.29 2.26 3.82
CA ARG A 134 -18.26 1.75 2.43
C ARG A 134 -16.88 1.22 1.99
N ARG A 135 -15.91 1.10 2.91
CA ARG A 135 -14.50 0.80 2.58
C ARG A 135 -14.19 -0.67 2.24
N LEU A 136 -15.13 -1.60 2.44
CA LEU A 136 -14.90 -3.03 2.08
C LEU A 136 -14.70 -3.24 0.58
N ARG A 137 -15.45 -2.54 -0.28
CA ARG A 137 -15.31 -2.65 -1.74
C ARG A 137 -13.92 -2.17 -2.22
N PRO A 138 -13.45 -0.97 -1.81
CA PRO A 138 -12.07 -0.55 -2.05
C PRO A 138 -11.02 -1.53 -1.53
N ALA A 139 -11.19 -2.09 -0.33
CA ALA A 139 -10.25 -3.06 0.25
C ALA A 139 -10.10 -4.30 -0.64
N VAL A 140 -11.23 -4.91 -1.04
CA VAL A 140 -11.23 -6.07 -1.95
C VAL A 140 -10.52 -5.76 -3.27
N ARG A 141 -10.76 -4.59 -3.87
CA ARG A 141 -10.07 -4.20 -5.09
C ARG A 141 -8.56 -4.15 -4.91
N LEU A 142 -8.09 -3.61 -3.79
CA LEU A 142 -6.65 -3.52 -3.49
C LEU A 142 -6.05 -4.89 -3.17
N PHE A 143 -6.74 -5.78 -2.45
CA PHE A 143 -6.29 -7.15 -2.24
C PHE A 143 -6.03 -7.88 -3.56
N ARG A 144 -6.95 -7.75 -4.53
CA ARG A 144 -6.78 -8.37 -5.87
C ARG A 144 -5.66 -7.75 -6.68
N LEU A 145 -5.45 -6.43 -6.56
CA LEU A 145 -4.33 -5.76 -7.23
C LEU A 145 -2.98 -6.20 -6.63
N ALA A 146 -2.89 -6.25 -5.31
CA ALA A 146 -1.71 -6.70 -4.58
C ALA A 146 -1.36 -8.15 -4.95
N GLU A 147 -2.34 -9.06 -4.88
CA GLU A 147 -2.16 -10.47 -5.27
C GLU A 147 -1.62 -10.62 -6.70
N ARG A 148 -2.21 -9.91 -7.68
CA ARG A 148 -1.73 -9.95 -9.08
C ARG A 148 -0.30 -9.46 -9.24
N ASN A 149 0.07 -8.42 -8.50
CA ASN A 149 1.42 -7.87 -8.56
C ASN A 149 2.44 -8.78 -7.89
N LEU A 150 2.07 -9.42 -6.77
CA LEU A 150 2.97 -10.24 -5.95
C LEU A 150 3.14 -11.68 -6.45
N SER A 151 2.10 -12.30 -7.00
CA SER A 151 2.09 -13.75 -7.31
C SER A 151 3.26 -14.26 -8.16
N ARG A 152 3.79 -13.43 -9.07
CA ARG A 152 4.93 -13.78 -9.93
C ARG A 152 6.28 -13.88 -9.19
N PHE A 153 6.34 -13.40 -7.95
CA PHE A 153 7.54 -13.40 -7.10
C PHE A 153 7.52 -14.58 -6.11
N GLY A 154 6.58 -15.53 -6.26
CA GLY A 154 6.54 -16.74 -5.45
C GLY A 154 7.67 -17.73 -5.76
N PRO A 155 7.98 -18.65 -4.82
CA PRO A 155 7.36 -18.78 -3.50
C PRO A 155 7.92 -17.79 -2.47
N ARG A 156 9.14 -17.32 -2.65
CA ARG A 156 9.85 -16.42 -1.75
C ARG A 156 10.55 -15.31 -2.54
N HIS A 157 10.50 -14.08 -2.04
CA HIS A 157 11.22 -12.93 -2.62
C HIS A 157 11.61 -11.96 -1.51
N HIS A 158 12.86 -11.48 -1.52
CA HIS A 158 13.37 -10.55 -0.50
C HIS A 158 13.03 -10.98 0.94
N ALA A 159 13.30 -12.25 1.24
CA ALA A 159 12.98 -12.90 2.52
C ALA A 159 11.49 -13.02 2.89
N LEU A 160 10.54 -12.55 2.09
CA LEU A 160 9.10 -12.75 2.33
C LEU A 160 8.63 -14.07 1.72
N ASP A 161 7.81 -14.84 2.45
CA ASP A 161 6.98 -15.90 1.88
C ASP A 161 5.82 -15.27 1.08
N VAL A 162 6.04 -15.10 -0.22
CA VAL A 162 5.10 -14.44 -1.12
C VAL A 162 3.87 -15.29 -1.36
N THR A 163 4.02 -16.62 -1.38
CA THR A 163 2.88 -17.53 -1.57
C THR A 163 1.92 -17.44 -0.39
N ALA A 164 2.43 -17.55 0.84
CA ALA A 164 1.61 -17.42 2.04
C ALA A 164 0.94 -16.05 2.10
N PHE A 165 1.66 -14.98 1.74
CA PHE A 165 1.07 -13.65 1.73
C PHE A 165 -0.04 -13.50 0.67
N CYS A 166 0.14 -14.03 -0.54
CA CYS A 166 -0.91 -14.02 -1.56
C CYS A 166 -2.16 -14.80 -1.12
N GLN A 167 -1.98 -15.93 -0.44
CA GLN A 167 -3.08 -16.71 0.13
C GLN A 167 -3.85 -15.92 1.19
N LEU A 168 -3.14 -15.20 2.07
CA LEU A 168 -3.75 -14.31 3.05
C LEU A 168 -4.62 -13.23 2.39
N LEU A 169 -4.07 -12.51 1.40
CA LEU A 169 -4.80 -11.43 0.71
C LEU A 169 -6.06 -11.97 0.01
N ARG A 170 -5.95 -13.14 -0.62
CA ARG A 170 -7.08 -13.83 -1.25
C ARG A 170 -8.15 -14.20 -0.23
N ALA A 171 -7.76 -14.79 0.90
CA ALA A 171 -8.70 -15.18 1.96
C ALA A 171 -9.47 -13.98 2.53
N TYR A 172 -8.79 -12.85 2.79
CA TYR A 172 -9.44 -11.61 3.20
C TYR A 172 -10.46 -11.11 2.17
N ALA A 173 -10.09 -11.10 0.89
CA ALA A 173 -10.99 -10.68 -0.18
C ALA A 173 -12.22 -11.61 -0.30
N ASP A 174 -12.00 -12.92 -0.25
CA ASP A 174 -13.06 -13.92 -0.38
C ASP A 174 -14.06 -13.86 0.78
N GLN A 175 -13.60 -13.70 2.03
CA GLN A 175 -14.48 -13.55 3.19
C GLN A 175 -15.38 -12.30 3.07
N ILE A 176 -14.82 -11.18 2.64
CA ILE A 176 -15.59 -9.95 2.43
C ILE A 176 -16.65 -10.16 1.34
N ILE A 177 -16.27 -10.77 0.22
CA ILE A 177 -17.19 -11.04 -0.90
C ILE A 177 -18.29 -12.02 -0.47
N ALA A 178 -17.95 -13.11 0.20
CA ALA A 178 -18.89 -14.12 0.68
C ALA A 178 -19.92 -13.54 1.66
N SER A 179 -19.55 -12.51 2.42
CA SER A 179 -20.46 -11.77 3.29
C SER A 179 -21.36 -10.75 2.57
N ASP A 180 -21.30 -10.66 1.23
CA ASP A 180 -21.91 -9.59 0.45
C ASP A 180 -21.48 -8.18 0.93
N TYR A 181 -20.19 -8.03 1.24
CA TYR A 181 -19.60 -6.80 1.77
C TYR A 181 -20.26 -6.29 3.07
N LYS A 182 -20.74 -7.19 3.92
CA LYS A 182 -21.35 -6.85 5.22
C LYS A 182 -20.36 -7.02 6.38
N THR A 183 -19.51 -8.02 6.30
CA THR A 183 -18.56 -8.38 7.37
C THR A 183 -17.17 -7.84 7.06
N ASN A 184 -16.55 -7.22 8.05
CA ASN A 184 -15.13 -6.92 8.04
C ASN A 184 -14.38 -8.05 8.76
N PRO A 185 -13.56 -8.85 8.06
CA PRO A 185 -12.83 -9.96 8.68
C PRO A 185 -11.61 -9.51 9.49
N TRP A 186 -11.27 -8.22 9.47
CA TRP A 186 -10.16 -7.67 10.26
C TRP A 186 -10.65 -7.12 11.60
N SER A 187 -9.90 -7.44 12.66
CA SER A 187 -9.94 -6.76 13.96
C SER A 187 -8.51 -6.63 14.52
N PRO A 188 -8.27 -5.77 15.51
CA PRO A 188 -6.96 -5.65 16.15
C PRO A 188 -6.43 -6.97 16.75
N GLU A 189 -7.31 -7.83 17.22
CA GLU A 189 -6.97 -9.11 17.87
C GLU A 189 -6.57 -10.19 16.85
N THR A 190 -7.08 -10.07 15.62
CA THR A 190 -6.90 -11.05 14.53
C THR A 190 -6.03 -10.51 13.40
N ALA A 191 -5.43 -9.33 13.59
CA ALA A 191 -4.59 -8.67 12.62
C ALA A 191 -3.40 -9.55 12.21
N PRO A 192 -3.17 -9.75 10.89
CA PRO A 192 -2.14 -10.67 10.44
C PRO A 192 -0.75 -10.05 10.62
N LYS A 193 0.19 -10.86 11.12
CA LYS A 193 1.61 -10.51 11.21
C LYS A 193 2.37 -11.10 10.02
N LEU A 194 3.32 -10.36 9.48
CA LEU A 194 4.23 -10.80 8.44
C LEU A 194 5.63 -11.00 9.02
N LYS A 195 6.29 -12.10 8.66
CA LYS A 195 7.66 -12.40 9.06
C LYS A 195 8.54 -12.51 7.82
N LEU A 196 9.76 -12.01 7.94
CA LEU A 196 10.84 -12.27 6.99
C LEU A 196 11.58 -13.56 7.43
N LEU A 197 11.93 -14.39 6.46
CA LEU A 197 12.57 -15.71 6.59
C LEU A 197 14.10 -15.64 6.53
#